data_AF-A0A951ACE1-F1
#
_entry.id   AF-A0A951ACE1-F1
#
_cell.length_a   1.000
_cell.length_b   1.000
_cell.length_c   1.000
_cell.angle_alpha   90.00
_cell.angle_beta   90.00
_cell.angle_gamma   90.00
#
_symmetry.space_group_name_H-M   'P 1'
#
loop_
_entity.id
_entity.type
_entity.pdbx_description
1 polymer ?
#
loop_
_entity_poly.entity_id
_entity_poly.type
_entity_poly.pdbx_seq_one_letter_code
_entity_poly.pdbx_strand_id
1 'polypeptide(L)'
;EPEEPITLAGLARQAAMSPYHFLRTFCAVSGTTPYQFLLSQRLRRAAVRLRQTTDPISAIAYEAGFGDLSTFNRRFRRIIGTTPGVWRSRRP
;
A
#
# COMPACT_ATOMS: atom_id res chain seq x y z
N GLU A 1 -14.08 3.67 -8.70
CA GLU A 1 -14.36 3.59 -7.25
C GLU A 1 -13.09 3.80 -6.42
N PRO A 2 -13.03 4.84 -5.56
CA PRO A 2 -11.98 4.94 -4.56
C PRO A 2 -12.05 3.72 -3.62
N GLU A 3 -10.91 3.08 -3.34
CA GLU A 3 -10.87 1.95 -2.40
C GLU A 3 -11.36 2.41 -1.02
N GLU A 4 -12.45 1.81 -0.55
CA GLU A 4 -13.00 2.09 0.78
C GLU A 4 -11.94 1.80 1.87
N PRO A 5 -11.86 2.60 2.96
CA PRO A 5 -10.79 2.46 3.94
C PRO A 5 -10.80 1.07 4.60
N ILE A 6 -9.81 0.25 4.27
CA ILE A 6 -9.63 -1.06 4.92
C ILE A 6 -9.20 -0.83 6.37
N THR A 7 -10.08 -1.16 7.31
CA THR A 7 -9.83 -1.06 8.75
C THR A 7 -9.53 -2.41 9.39
N LEU A 8 -8.77 -2.41 10.49
CA LEU A 8 -8.51 -3.64 11.27
C LEU A 8 -9.82 -4.29 11.75
N ALA A 9 -10.79 -3.49 12.18
CA ALA A 9 -12.09 -3.97 12.62
C ALA A 9 -12.90 -4.59 11.47
N GLY A 10 -12.83 -4.01 10.26
CA GLY A 10 -13.45 -4.58 9.07
C GLY A 10 -12.85 -5.94 8.69
N LEU A 11 -11.51 -6.02 8.66
CA LEU A 11 -10.80 -7.26 8.38
C LEU A 11 -11.08 -8.35 9.43
N ALA A 12 -11.09 -7.98 10.72
CA ALA A 12 -11.39 -8.91 11.80
C ALA A 12 -12.83 -9.44 11.71
N ARG A 13 -13.80 -8.56 11.39
CA ARG A 13 -15.20 -8.95 11.18
C ARG A 13 -15.35 -9.92 10.02
N GLN A 14 -14.68 -9.67 8.89
CA GLN A 14 -14.69 -10.58 7.73
C GLN A 14 -14.09 -11.94 8.06
N ALA A 15 -13.12 -11.99 8.97
CA ALA A 15 -12.50 -13.21 9.45
C ALA A 15 -13.23 -13.89 10.63
N ALA A 16 -14.40 -13.37 11.05
CA ALA A 16 -15.13 -13.82 12.25
C ALA A 16 -14.27 -13.83 13.53
N MET A 17 -13.38 -12.84 13.67
CA MET A 17 -12.44 -12.70 14.79
C MET A 17 -12.63 -11.37 15.52
N SER A 18 -12.23 -11.32 16.79
CA SER A 18 -12.01 -10.03 17.46
C SER A 18 -10.80 -9.32 16.84
N PRO A 19 -10.74 -7.97 16.85
CA PRO A 19 -9.62 -7.21 16.27
C PRO A 19 -8.25 -7.60 16.85
N TYR A 20 -8.19 -7.89 18.15
CA TYR A 20 -6.96 -8.32 18.82
C TYR A 20 -6.52 -9.71 18.36
N HIS A 21 -7.44 -10.68 18.30
CA HIS A 21 -7.12 -12.03 17.85
C HIS A 21 -6.70 -12.03 16.38
N PHE A 22 -7.42 -11.30 15.53
CA PHE A 22 -7.05 -11.13 14.12
C PHE A 22 -5.65 -10.55 13.96
N LEU A 23 -5.32 -9.46 14.66
CA LEU A 23 -3.99 -8.84 14.59
C LEU A 23 -2.90 -9.84 14.96
N ARG A 24 -3.05 -10.57 16.08
CA ARG A 24 -2.07 -11.55 16.53
C ARG A 24 -1.90 -12.70 15.54
N THR A 25 -3.00 -13.27 15.07
CA THR A 25 -2.98 -14.38 14.11
C THR A 25 -2.37 -13.95 12.78
N PHE A 26 -2.73 -12.76 12.29
CA PHE A 26 -2.15 -12.20 11.06
C PHE A 26 -0.64 -11.98 11.19
N CYS A 27 -0.18 -11.41 12.31
CA CYS A 27 1.25 -11.23 12.56
C CYS A 27 1.99 -12.58 12.64
N ALA A 28 1.40 -13.58 13.30
CA ALA A 28 2.00 -14.91 13.42
C ALA A 28 2.16 -15.61 12.06
N VAL A 29 1.22 -15.41 11.14
CA VAL A 29 1.24 -16.04 9.81
C VAL A 29 2.05 -15.24 8.79
N SER A 30 1.90 -13.92 8.77
CA SER A 30 2.50 -13.05 7.73
C SER A 30 3.83 -12.42 8.12
N GLY A 31 4.21 -12.48 9.40
CA GLY A 31 5.40 -11.80 9.95
C GLY A 31 5.29 -10.28 10.04
N THR A 32 4.15 -9.68 9.66
CA THR A 32 3.94 -8.22 9.65
C THR A 32 2.55 -7.87 10.15
N THR A 33 2.31 -6.60 10.46
CA THR A 33 0.95 -6.18 10.82
C THR A 33 0.07 -6.06 9.57
N PRO A 34 -1.27 -6.23 9.69
CA PRO A 34 -2.20 -6.03 8.57
C PRO A 34 -2.00 -4.68 7.85
N TYR A 35 -1.74 -3.62 8.64
CA TYR A 35 -1.47 -2.29 8.09
C TYR A 35 -0.19 -2.25 7.25
N GLN A 36 0.91 -2.84 7.74
CA GLN A 36 2.18 -2.89 7.00
C GLN A 36 2.06 -3.72 5.71
N PHE A 37 1.32 -4.82 5.77
CA PHE A 37 1.04 -5.65 4.61
C PHE A 37 0.23 -4.87 3.55
N LEU A 38 -0.86 -4.22 3.97
CA LEU A 38 -1.68 -3.41 3.07
C LEU A 38 -0.89 -2.26 2.44
N LEU A 39 -0.10 -1.54 3.24
CA LEU A 39 0.76 -0.46 2.76
C LEU A 39 1.74 -0.96 1.69
N SER A 40 2.36 -2.13 1.93
CA SER A 40 3.28 -2.74 0.97
C SER A 40 2.57 -3.15 -0.32
N GLN A 41 1.36 -3.69 -0.22
CA GLN A 41 0.54 -4.06 -1.38
C GLN A 41 0.14 -2.83 -2.21
N ARG A 42 -0.31 -1.75 -1.55
CA ARG A 42 -0.64 -0.47 -2.21
C ARG A 42 0.54 0.10 -2.98
N LEU A 43 1.73 0.11 -2.38
CA LEU A 43 2.93 0.62 -3.03
C LEU A 43 3.39 -0.27 -4.18
N ARG A 44 3.24 -1.60 -4.08
CA ARG A 44 3.52 -2.52 -5.20
C ARG A 44 2.57 -2.30 -6.37
N ARG A 45 1.27 -2.11 -6.12
CA ARG A 45 0.29 -1.74 -7.16
C ARG A 45 0.61 -0.39 -7.81
N ALA A 46 0.95 0.62 -7.00
CA ALA A 46 1.42 1.91 -7.50
C ALA A 46 2.68 1.75 -8.36
N ALA A 47 3.62 0.90 -7.96
CA ALA A 47 4.84 0.61 -8.72
C ALA A 47 4.54 -0.01 -10.10
N VAL A 48 3.54 -0.90 -10.18
CA VAL A 48 3.07 -1.47 -11.46
C VAL A 48 2.46 -0.37 -12.33
N ARG A 49 1.54 0.44 -11.79
CA ARG A 49 0.89 1.54 -12.52
C ARG A 49 1.89 2.58 -13.01
N LEU A 50 2.88 2.92 -12.18
CA LEU A 50 4.00 3.81 -12.54
C LEU A 50 4.79 3.33 -13.77
N ARG A 51 4.79 2.03 -14.09
CA ARG A 51 5.43 1.50 -15.31
C ARG A 51 4.46 1.41 -16.49
N GLN A 52 3.16 1.29 -16.23
CA GLN A 52 2.15 1.05 -17.26
C GLN A 52 1.50 2.33 -17.82
N THR A 53 1.46 3.43 -17.05
CA THR A 53 0.70 4.64 -17.44
C THR A 53 1.53 5.90 -17.30
N THR A 54 1.30 6.93 -18.11
CA THR A 54 1.99 8.23 -18.00
C THR A 54 1.37 9.18 -16.96
N ASP A 55 0.43 8.69 -16.15
CA ASP A 55 -0.31 9.51 -15.19
C ASP A 55 0.63 10.26 -14.23
N PRO A 56 0.24 11.44 -13.74
CA PRO A 56 1.01 12.15 -12.73
C PRO A 56 1.30 11.27 -11.50
N ILE A 57 2.52 11.35 -10.95
CA ILE A 57 2.87 10.58 -9.75
C ILE A 57 1.94 10.94 -8.58
N SER A 58 1.50 12.20 -8.50
CA SER A 58 0.51 12.68 -7.53
C SER A 58 -0.84 11.97 -7.66
N ALA A 59 -1.33 11.76 -8.89
CA ALA A 59 -2.58 11.04 -9.13
C ALA A 59 -2.48 9.58 -8.68
N ILE A 60 -1.39 8.90 -9.04
CA ILE A 60 -1.14 7.51 -8.62
C ILE A 60 -0.98 7.41 -7.10
N ALA A 61 -0.35 8.40 -6.45
CA ALA A 61 -0.24 8.45 -5.00
C ALA A 61 -1.63 8.55 -4.33
N TYR A 62 -2.50 9.42 -4.84
CA TYR A 62 -3.85 9.60 -4.35
C TYR A 62 -4.71 8.34 -4.55
N GLU A 63 -4.67 7.74 -5.74
CA GLU A 63 -5.34 6.46 -6.03
C GLU A 63 -4.83 5.32 -5.13
N ALA A 64 -3.54 5.32 -4.78
CA ALA A 64 -2.97 4.36 -3.84
C ALA A 64 -3.35 4.63 -2.36
N GLY A 65 -4.21 5.62 -2.09
CA GLY A 65 -4.72 5.97 -0.78
C GLY A 65 -3.79 6.85 0.06
N PHE A 66 -2.89 7.61 -0.57
CA PHE A 66 -2.04 8.58 0.13
C PHE A 66 -2.63 9.98 0.01
N GLY A 67 -2.80 10.66 1.15
CA GLY A 67 -3.26 12.07 1.18
C GLY A 67 -2.17 13.09 0.84
N ASP A 68 -0.91 12.68 0.75
CA ASP A 68 0.23 13.56 0.46
C ASP A 68 1.34 12.82 -0.32
N LEU A 69 1.87 13.52 -1.33
CA LEU A 69 2.90 13.03 -2.22
C LEU A 69 4.24 12.82 -1.50
N SER A 70 4.57 13.65 -0.51
CA SER A 70 5.83 13.52 0.24
C SER A 70 5.86 12.22 1.06
N THR A 71 4.72 11.87 1.67
CA THR A 71 4.54 10.62 2.40
C THR A 71 4.58 9.42 1.47
N PHE A 72 3.93 9.49 0.31
CA PHE A 72 4.03 8.46 -0.72
C PHE A 72 5.49 8.24 -1.13
N ASN A 73 6.22 9.29 -1.53
CA ASN A 73 7.61 9.19 -1.97
C ASN A 73 8.52 8.56 -0.91
N ARG A 74 8.39 8.97 0.35
CA ARG A 74 9.17 8.42 1.48
C ARG A 74 8.89 6.94 1.70
N ARG A 75 7.61 6.54 1.70
CA ARG A 75 7.20 5.14 1.91
C ARG A 75 7.55 4.26 0.71
N PHE A 76 7.35 4.77 -0.50
CA PHE A 76 7.70 4.08 -1.75
C PHE A 76 9.19 3.77 -1.78
N ARG A 77 10.06 4.75 -1.52
CA ARG A 77 11.52 4.51 -1.46
C ARG A 77 11.89 3.48 -0.40
N ARG A 78 11.26 3.53 0.79
CA ARG A 78 11.54 2.59 1.87
C ARG A 78 11.18 1.14 1.51
N ILE A 79 10.10 0.91 0.77
CA ILE A 79 9.57 -0.44 0.49
C ILE A 79 10.02 -0.98 -0.86
N ILE A 80 10.11 -0.13 -1.89
CA ILE A 80 10.50 -0.50 -3.27
C ILE A 80 12.01 -0.31 -3.51
N GLY A 81 12.69 0.50 -2.70
CA GLY A 81 14.14 0.71 -2.76
C GLY A 81 14.59 1.90 -3.63
N THR A 82 13.69 2.57 -4.35
CA THR A 82 14.00 3.77 -5.16
C THR A 82 12.82 4.74 -5.21
N THR A 83 13.00 5.94 -5.74
CA THR A 83 11.92 6.93 -5.84
C THR A 83 10.95 6.60 -6.99
N PRO A 84 9.68 7.03 -6.92
CA PRO A 84 8.70 6.79 -7.99
C PRO A 84 9.13 7.26 -9.38
N GLY A 85 9.80 8.42 -9.46
CA GLY A 85 10.32 8.97 -10.72
C GLY A 85 11.41 8.10 -11.34
N VAL A 86 12.38 7.64 -10.54
CA VAL A 86 13.43 6.72 -11.00
C VAL A 86 12.85 5.35 -11.34
N TRP A 87 11.86 4.88 -10.58
CA TRP A 87 11.18 3.63 -10.90
C TRP A 87 10.47 3.71 -12.27
N ARG A 88 9.86 4.85 -12.58
CA ARG A 88 9.19 5.11 -13.86
C ARG A 88 10.16 5.20 -15.03
N SER A 89 11.34 5.81 -14.85
CA SER A 89 12.31 5.92 -15.95
C SER A 89 12.92 4.57 -16.36
N ARG A 90 12.84 3.55 -15.49
CA ARG A 90 13.26 2.17 -15.77
C ARG A 90 12.18 1.33 -16.45
N ARG A 91 11.26 1.95 -17.18
CA ARG A 91 10.33 1.22 -18.05
C ARG A 91 11.14 0.46 -19.12
N PRO A 92 10.76 -0.78 -19.45
CA PRO A 92 11.25 -1.40 -20.68
C PRO A 92 10.80 -0.59 -21.90
#